data_AF-A0A5N5KAF8-F1
#
_entry.id   AF-A0A5N5KAF8-F1
#
_cell.length_a   1.000
_cell.length_b   1.000
_cell.length_c   1.000
_cell.angle_alpha   90.00
_cell.angle_beta   90.00
_cell.angle_gamma   90.00
#
_symmetry.space_group_name_H-M   'P 1'
#
loop_
_entity.id
_entity.type
_entity.pdbx_description
1 polymer ?
#
loop_
_entity_poly.entity_id
_entity_poly.type
_entity_poly.pdbx_seq_one_letter_code
_entity_poly.pdbx_strand_id
1 'polypeptide(L)'
;MATCEPLEGNSDFYGIGIRIGIYLQWWSAWLSLLLDPESAQSVLDANSVSLFAVTIATIIAARRNAPAIEMYIMLQILLGFPVTTLSSFGLRLWLMSPRRLDKLTDELSRLWREDREKRKLVARQREEQDDQRRQELQRRRDQRRTNTHNGKVVNWMLDWLDVFAPPRQLRPEPDAQQRPQLGPQPQPPKRSFMDGVQSAWIAMESTTASSNLLGMIYLLWHLPVVLPLRVLSSLKFHGLSWSGVQWRTTTVALVTGYNLAYWFDAGQHGVKQPPSPGCGPPAVFMFSVQLLTGPIITLGRISAVIIAVIVGPPTFTLLMLALRVFLYAIIFIARDVYFQVTSDDPQSFKTILDRVNGVLSHKTLRVTTLLEIYSPMLPLMNITAVQSVVGMERSLLDLLEFMSSYGADNSIRFSDVIKVGVSLGMGRPVKRQSEAKENEPHISRAQTMPLGWTVDKANPNARLLNRICVAWNLWMVLSIIWFITSIETTIRWNNIQGVHTIDSTGQLIPFIIGCVSASQVSKKLILLALGKKYPDWVDTELEIQDGPGGPLIWKIVRRGHSNINPPGGAATGNTGANPVPGTGA
;
A
#
# COMPACT_ATOMS: atom_id res chain seq x y z
N MET A 1 -55.35 -0.44 -7.12
CA MET A 1 -53.93 -0.83 -7.02
C MET A 1 -53.76 -1.46 -5.67
N ALA A 2 -53.30 -2.72 -5.59
CA ALA A 2 -53.04 -3.36 -4.30
C ALA A 2 -52.04 -2.49 -3.53
N THR A 3 -52.43 -2.04 -2.34
CA THR A 3 -51.54 -1.31 -1.44
C THR A 3 -50.50 -2.29 -0.93
N CYS A 4 -49.27 -2.17 -1.46
CA CYS A 4 -48.13 -2.89 -0.92
C CYS A 4 -47.97 -2.54 0.56
N GLU A 5 -47.83 -3.56 1.40
CA GLU A 5 -47.45 -3.35 2.79
C GLU A 5 -46.08 -2.66 2.84
N PRO A 6 -45.91 -1.66 3.70
CA PRO A 6 -44.62 -1.00 3.86
C PRO A 6 -43.57 -1.99 4.35
N LEU A 7 -42.38 -1.95 3.75
CA LEU A 7 -41.27 -2.77 4.21
C LEU A 7 -40.79 -2.24 5.56
N GLU A 8 -40.86 -3.07 6.61
CA GLU A 8 -40.31 -2.73 7.91
C GLU A 8 -38.78 -2.88 7.88
N GLY A 9 -38.08 -1.76 7.93
CA GLY A 9 -36.62 -1.74 7.82
C GLY A 9 -35.92 -1.91 9.15
N ASN A 10 -34.76 -2.57 9.14
CA ASN A 10 -33.96 -2.73 10.36
C ASN A 10 -33.18 -1.45 10.71
N SER A 11 -33.65 -0.73 11.73
CA SER A 11 -33.07 0.52 12.19
C SER A 11 -31.65 0.39 12.78
N ASP A 12 -31.25 -0.81 13.22
CA ASP A 12 -29.88 -1.08 13.72
C ASP A 12 -28.83 -1.18 12.61
N PHE A 13 -29.25 -1.38 11.35
CA PHE A 13 -28.33 -1.51 10.23
C PHE A 13 -28.10 -0.19 9.49
N TYR A 14 -29.17 0.56 9.25
CA TYR A 14 -29.12 1.81 8.48
C TYR A 14 -30.18 2.81 8.95
N GLY A 15 -30.56 2.77 10.22
CA GLY A 15 -31.45 3.76 10.83
C GLY A 15 -30.87 5.18 10.74
N ILE A 16 -31.73 6.18 10.93
CA ILE A 16 -31.41 7.58 10.70
C ILE A 16 -30.20 8.07 11.50
N GLY A 17 -29.99 7.59 12.73
CA GLY A 17 -28.82 7.95 13.52
C GLY A 17 -27.51 7.45 12.90
N ILE A 18 -27.50 6.23 12.35
CA ILE A 18 -26.36 5.65 11.63
C ILE A 18 -26.10 6.46 10.36
N ARG A 19 -27.14 6.72 9.55
CA ARG A 19 -27.00 7.44 8.28
C ARG A 19 -26.48 8.86 8.48
N ILE A 20 -27.12 9.65 9.36
CA ILE A 20 -26.67 11.02 9.66
C ILE A 20 -25.25 11.02 10.23
N GLY A 21 -24.94 10.09 11.14
CA GLY A 21 -23.59 9.94 11.68
C GLY A 21 -22.54 9.74 10.58
N ILE A 22 -22.80 8.81 9.65
CA ILE A 22 -21.92 8.53 8.51
C ILE A 22 -21.84 9.71 7.54
N TYR A 23 -22.94 10.41 7.27
CA TYR A 23 -22.94 11.59 6.40
C TYR A 23 -22.08 12.71 6.99
N LEU A 24 -22.22 12.97 8.30
CA LEU A 24 -21.37 13.93 9.02
C LEU A 24 -19.90 13.49 9.03
N GLN A 25 -19.62 12.19 9.15
CA GLN A 25 -18.26 11.64 9.02
C GLN A 25 -17.67 11.85 7.62
N TRP A 26 -18.47 11.70 6.55
CA TRP A 26 -18.02 11.95 5.18
C TRP A 26 -17.67 13.42 4.95
N TRP A 27 -18.55 14.33 5.37
CA TRP A 27 -18.32 15.76 5.27
C TRP A 27 -17.14 16.23 6.14
N SER A 28 -17.09 15.80 7.40
CA SER A 28 -16.01 16.19 8.32
C SER A 28 -14.65 15.67 7.88
N ALA A 29 -14.58 14.45 7.32
CA ALA A 29 -13.33 13.94 6.77
C ALA A 29 -12.88 14.73 5.52
N TRP A 30 -13.80 15.03 4.60
CA TRP A 30 -13.47 15.86 3.43
C TRP A 30 -12.97 17.26 3.85
N LEU A 31 -13.68 17.93 4.76
CA LEU A 31 -13.27 19.24 5.28
C LEU A 31 -11.96 19.18 6.06
N SER A 32 -11.76 18.16 6.90
CA SER A 32 -10.49 17.99 7.64
C SER A 32 -9.31 17.87 6.71
N LEU A 33 -9.46 17.10 5.62
CA LEU A 33 -8.43 16.92 4.62
C LEU A 33 -8.14 18.22 3.84
N LEU A 34 -9.16 19.05 3.63
CA LEU A 34 -9.03 20.34 2.95
C LEU A 34 -8.34 21.39 3.84
N LEU A 35 -8.67 21.42 5.14
CA LEU A 35 -8.23 22.47 6.07
C LEU A 35 -6.88 22.14 6.74
N ASP A 36 -6.71 20.91 7.22
CA ASP A 36 -5.54 20.49 7.98
C ASP A 36 -5.31 18.97 7.81
N PRO A 37 -4.63 18.55 6.73
CA PRO A 37 -4.43 17.14 6.39
C PRO A 37 -3.59 16.38 7.43
N GLU A 38 -2.77 17.05 8.24
CA GLU A 38 -1.99 16.39 9.30
C GLU A 38 -2.91 15.94 10.44
N SER A 39 -3.84 16.81 10.82
CA SER A 39 -4.83 16.49 11.86
C SER A 39 -5.95 15.57 11.37
N ALA A 40 -6.14 15.42 10.06
CA ALA A 40 -7.21 14.62 9.48
C ALA A 40 -7.07 13.12 9.79
N GLN A 41 -5.88 12.67 10.22
CA GLN A 41 -5.61 11.28 10.57
C GLN A 41 -6.57 10.74 11.64
N SER A 42 -6.89 11.53 12.68
CA SER A 42 -7.81 11.09 13.74
C SER A 42 -9.23 10.84 13.21
N VAL A 43 -9.69 11.67 12.28
CA VAL A 43 -11.01 11.52 11.64
C VAL A 43 -11.01 10.30 10.71
N LEU A 44 -9.92 10.06 9.98
CA LEU A 44 -9.79 8.88 9.14
C LEU A 44 -9.80 7.58 9.95
N ASP A 45 -9.18 7.58 11.13
CA ASP A 45 -9.16 6.41 12.00
C ASP A 45 -10.57 6.13 12.57
N ALA A 46 -11.30 7.16 13.02
CA ALA A 46 -12.71 7.03 13.41
C ALA A 46 -13.57 6.47 12.26
N ASN A 47 -13.41 7.00 11.05
CA ASN A 47 -14.14 6.52 9.87
C ASN A 47 -13.81 5.06 9.53
N SER A 48 -12.56 4.63 9.74
CA SER A 48 -12.16 3.24 9.49
C SER A 48 -12.81 2.27 10.47
N VAL A 49 -12.99 2.66 11.74
CA VAL A 49 -13.71 1.88 12.75
C VAL A 49 -15.19 1.82 12.39
N SER A 50 -15.80 2.94 12.00
CA SER A 50 -17.20 2.98 11.55
C SER A 50 -17.43 2.11 10.31
N LEU A 51 -16.55 2.16 9.30
CA LEU A 51 -16.63 1.29 8.13
C LEU A 51 -16.55 -0.19 8.51
N PHE A 52 -15.66 -0.55 9.44
CA PHE A 52 -15.55 -1.92 9.92
C PHE A 52 -16.84 -2.38 10.63
N ALA A 53 -17.39 -1.55 11.51
CA ALA A 53 -18.67 -1.83 12.18
C ALA A 53 -19.81 -2.06 11.18
N VAL A 54 -19.93 -1.20 10.15
CA VAL A 54 -20.93 -1.39 9.08
C VAL A 54 -20.65 -2.67 8.30
N THR A 55 -19.38 -3.00 8.02
CA THR A 55 -19.05 -4.27 7.33
C THR A 55 -19.53 -5.48 8.12
N ILE A 56 -19.31 -5.50 9.43
CA ILE A 56 -19.79 -6.58 10.31
C ILE A 56 -21.32 -6.62 10.34
N ALA A 57 -21.98 -5.46 10.48
CA ALA A 57 -23.43 -5.35 10.43
C ALA A 57 -23.98 -5.93 9.11
N THR A 58 -23.35 -5.61 7.96
CA THR A 58 -23.74 -6.15 6.64
C THR A 58 -23.57 -7.66 6.58
N ILE A 59 -22.47 -8.21 7.12
CA ILE A 59 -22.28 -9.67 7.15
C ILE A 59 -23.36 -10.34 8.00
N ILE A 60 -23.72 -9.75 9.15
CA ILE A 60 -24.79 -10.27 10.02
C ILE A 60 -26.15 -10.18 9.31
N ALA A 61 -26.45 -9.05 8.67
CA ALA A 61 -27.67 -8.85 7.89
C ALA A 61 -27.79 -9.88 6.75
N ALA A 62 -26.70 -10.11 6.02
CA ALA A 62 -26.64 -11.11 4.96
C ALA A 62 -26.93 -12.53 5.50
N ARG A 63 -26.37 -12.90 6.66
CA ARG A 63 -26.62 -14.19 7.29
C ARG A 63 -28.06 -14.35 7.81
N ARG A 64 -28.75 -13.24 8.10
CA ARG A 64 -30.15 -13.23 8.51
C ARG A 64 -31.13 -13.14 7.34
N ASN A 65 -30.64 -13.28 6.10
CA ASN A 65 -31.44 -13.16 4.88
C ASN A 65 -32.22 -11.83 4.82
N ALA A 66 -31.56 -10.73 5.20
CA ALA A 66 -32.17 -9.41 5.09
C ALA A 66 -32.56 -9.10 3.62
N PRO A 67 -33.64 -8.34 3.38
CA PRO A 67 -34.11 -8.04 2.04
C PRO A 67 -33.02 -7.41 1.17
N ALA A 68 -33.00 -7.74 -0.13
CA ALA A 68 -32.01 -7.22 -1.09
C ALA A 68 -31.80 -5.70 -0.99
N ILE A 69 -32.91 -4.98 -0.83
CA ILE A 69 -32.88 -3.52 -0.82
C ILE A 69 -32.13 -2.97 0.40
N GLU A 70 -32.23 -3.63 1.55
CA GLU A 70 -31.45 -3.27 2.74
C GLU A 70 -29.97 -3.55 2.51
N MET A 71 -29.65 -4.73 1.96
CA MET A 71 -28.28 -5.12 1.65
C MET A 71 -27.65 -4.16 0.63
N TYR A 72 -28.42 -3.70 -0.34
CA TYR A 72 -28.01 -2.71 -1.31
C TYR A 72 -27.72 -1.35 -0.65
N ILE A 73 -28.58 -0.88 0.26
CA ILE A 73 -28.34 0.36 1.04
C ILE A 73 -27.06 0.23 1.86
N MET A 74 -26.87 -0.88 2.57
CA MET A 74 -25.67 -1.13 3.35
C MET A 74 -24.42 -1.18 2.45
N LEU A 75 -24.51 -1.82 1.28
CA LEU A 75 -23.45 -1.86 0.29
C LEU A 75 -23.10 -0.47 -0.24
N GLN A 76 -24.09 0.41 -0.46
CA GLN A 76 -23.84 1.80 -0.84
C GLN A 76 -23.10 2.57 0.25
N ILE A 77 -23.49 2.38 1.52
CA ILE A 77 -22.78 2.97 2.66
C ILE A 77 -21.33 2.49 2.67
N LEU A 78 -21.10 1.17 2.53
CA LEU A 78 -19.77 0.56 2.49
C LEU A 78 -18.90 1.09 1.35
N LEU A 79 -19.46 1.21 0.13
CA LEU A 79 -18.75 1.75 -1.04
C LEU A 79 -18.52 3.26 -0.94
N GLY A 80 -19.42 3.97 -0.25
CA GLY A 80 -19.30 5.40 0.00
C GLY A 80 -18.02 5.74 0.77
N PHE A 81 -17.61 4.94 1.75
CA PHE A 81 -16.41 5.22 2.53
C PHE A 81 -15.10 5.25 1.71
N PRO A 82 -14.70 4.22 0.93
CA PRO A 82 -13.50 4.26 0.11
C PRO A 82 -13.52 5.37 -0.94
N VAL A 83 -14.70 5.64 -1.53
CA VAL A 83 -14.84 6.69 -2.55
C VAL A 83 -14.74 8.09 -1.92
N THR A 84 -15.36 8.31 -0.76
CA THR A 84 -15.52 9.66 -0.19
C THR A 84 -14.51 10.02 0.90
N THR A 85 -13.97 9.08 1.66
CA THR A 85 -13.15 9.34 2.86
C THR A 85 -11.86 8.55 2.91
N LEU A 86 -11.92 7.22 2.72
CA LEU A 86 -10.80 6.31 2.93
C LEU A 86 -10.04 6.06 1.63
N SER A 87 -8.99 6.85 1.37
CA SER A 87 -8.01 6.49 0.34
C SER A 87 -7.11 5.36 0.86
N SER A 88 -7.16 4.18 0.24
CA SER A 88 -6.46 2.97 0.68
C SER A 88 -4.95 3.19 0.88
N PHE A 89 -4.31 4.02 0.04
CA PHE A 89 -2.86 4.30 0.11
C PHE A 89 -2.54 5.73 0.55
N GLY A 90 -3.55 6.53 0.90
CA GLY A 90 -3.36 7.98 1.07
C GLY A 90 -3.02 8.70 -0.24
N LEU A 91 -3.25 8.09 -1.42
CA LEU A 91 -3.11 8.73 -2.73
C LEU A 91 -3.87 10.07 -2.77
N ARG A 92 -5.01 10.14 -2.10
CA ARG A 92 -5.78 11.37 -1.92
C ARG A 92 -5.01 12.47 -1.18
N LEU A 93 -4.25 12.14 -0.14
CA LEU A 93 -3.43 13.10 0.62
C LEU A 93 -2.30 13.69 -0.24
N TRP A 94 -1.85 12.95 -1.26
CA TRP A 94 -0.92 13.43 -2.28
C TRP A 94 -1.63 14.34 -3.29
N LEU A 95 -2.78 13.93 -3.82
CA LEU A 95 -3.54 14.69 -4.82
C LEU A 95 -4.10 16.02 -4.30
N MET A 96 -4.33 16.14 -2.99
CA MET A 96 -4.87 17.37 -2.39
C MET A 96 -3.83 18.48 -2.18
N SER A 97 -2.53 18.20 -2.27
CA SER A 97 -1.49 19.19 -2.02
C SER A 97 -0.52 19.29 -3.20
N PRO A 98 -0.57 20.38 -4.01
CA PRO A 98 0.31 20.56 -5.17
C PRO A 98 1.80 20.40 -4.82
N ARG A 99 2.23 21.03 -3.72
CA ARG A 99 3.62 20.96 -3.22
C ARG A 99 4.08 19.53 -2.93
N ARG A 100 3.16 18.66 -2.52
CA ARG A 100 3.48 17.25 -2.23
C ARG A 100 3.58 16.48 -3.53
N LEU A 101 2.67 16.73 -4.48
CA LEU A 101 2.78 16.08 -5.78
C LEU A 101 4.10 16.43 -6.47
N ASP A 102 4.54 17.68 -6.40
CA ASP A 102 5.84 18.11 -6.93
C ASP A 102 6.99 17.29 -6.28
N LYS A 103 6.98 17.18 -4.95
CA LYS A 103 7.98 16.37 -4.21
C LYS A 103 7.95 14.90 -4.63
N LEU A 104 6.76 14.31 -4.81
CA LEU A 104 6.62 12.93 -5.28
C LEU A 104 7.15 12.77 -6.70
N THR A 105 6.83 13.70 -7.59
CA THR A 105 7.31 13.67 -8.98
C THR A 105 8.81 13.82 -9.06
N ASP A 106 9.41 14.64 -8.19
CA ASP A 106 10.86 14.81 -8.10
C ASP A 106 11.52 13.53 -7.56
N GLU A 107 10.94 12.93 -6.53
CA GLU A 107 11.45 11.70 -5.93
C GLU A 107 11.35 10.50 -6.88
N LEU A 108 10.23 10.35 -7.57
CA LEU A 108 10.07 9.37 -8.65
C LEU A 108 11.11 9.65 -9.75
N SER A 109 11.21 10.89 -10.23
CA SER A 109 12.18 11.24 -11.27
C SER A 109 13.62 10.96 -10.85
N ARG A 110 13.96 11.12 -9.56
CA ARG A 110 15.25 10.70 -8.99
C ARG A 110 15.42 9.18 -9.06
N LEU A 111 14.45 8.40 -8.58
CA LEU A 111 14.51 6.93 -8.61
C LEU A 111 14.62 6.38 -10.04
N TRP A 112 13.89 6.96 -10.99
CA TRP A 112 13.97 6.58 -12.41
C TRP A 112 15.34 6.90 -13.02
N ARG A 113 15.98 8.02 -12.61
CA ARG A 113 17.35 8.35 -13.01
C ARG A 113 18.35 7.35 -12.43
N GLU A 114 18.24 7.02 -11.15
CA GLU A 114 19.09 6.04 -10.49
C GLU A 114 18.98 4.64 -11.12
N ASP A 115 17.77 4.16 -11.41
CA ASP A 115 17.57 2.86 -12.06
C ASP A 115 18.15 2.85 -13.49
N ARG A 116 17.97 3.96 -14.23
CA ARG A 116 18.55 4.10 -15.56
C ARG A 116 20.08 4.04 -15.52
N GLU A 117 20.72 4.70 -14.55
CA GLU A 117 22.17 4.64 -14.37
C GLU A 117 22.64 3.23 -13.95
N LYS A 118 21.91 2.55 -13.07
CA LYS A 118 22.20 1.15 -12.71
C LYS A 118 22.11 0.21 -13.93
N ARG A 119 21.09 0.36 -14.79
CA ARG A 119 20.98 -0.41 -16.03
C ARG A 119 22.14 -0.15 -16.99
N LYS A 120 22.60 1.09 -17.11
CA LYS A 120 23.79 1.44 -17.90
C LYS A 120 25.07 0.81 -17.34
N LEU A 121 25.23 0.76 -16.02
CA LEU A 121 26.38 0.10 -15.38
C LEU A 121 26.37 -1.41 -15.63
N VAL A 122 25.21 -2.07 -15.48
CA VAL A 122 25.07 -3.51 -15.76
C VAL A 122 25.30 -3.79 -17.26
N ALA A 123 24.84 -2.92 -18.15
CA ALA A 123 25.09 -3.05 -19.58
C ALA A 123 26.60 -2.95 -19.90
N ARG A 124 27.30 -1.96 -19.32
CA ARG A 124 28.76 -1.82 -19.46
C ARG A 124 29.51 -3.04 -18.92
N GLN A 125 29.12 -3.56 -17.76
CA GLN A 125 29.72 -4.78 -17.20
C GLN A 125 29.52 -6.00 -18.11
N ARG A 126 28.35 -6.12 -18.75
CA ARG A 126 28.09 -7.21 -19.72
C ARG A 126 28.95 -7.06 -20.97
N GLU A 127 29.09 -5.84 -21.48
CA GLU A 127 29.96 -5.54 -22.64
C GLU A 127 31.42 -5.85 -22.32
N GLU A 128 31.92 -5.43 -21.15
CA GLU A 128 33.27 -5.78 -20.66
C GLU A 128 33.46 -7.29 -20.52
N GLN A 129 32.47 -8.01 -19.97
CA GLN A 129 32.52 -9.48 -19.88
C GLN A 129 32.52 -10.15 -21.25
N ASP A 130 31.74 -9.65 -22.20
CA ASP A 130 31.69 -10.16 -23.56
C ASP A 130 33.00 -9.88 -24.31
N ASP A 131 33.61 -8.72 -24.10
CA ASP A 131 34.93 -8.38 -24.66
C ASP A 131 36.05 -9.23 -24.05
N GLN A 132 36.04 -9.46 -22.74
CA GLN A 132 36.94 -10.41 -22.09
C GLN A 132 36.77 -11.82 -22.68
N ARG A 133 35.53 -12.26 -22.88
CA ARG A 133 35.23 -13.55 -23.50
C ARG A 133 35.69 -13.60 -24.97
N ARG A 134 35.56 -12.51 -25.73
CA ARG A 134 36.08 -12.40 -27.10
C ARG A 134 37.61 -12.48 -27.14
N GLN A 135 38.29 -11.77 -26.24
CA GLN A 135 39.74 -11.80 -26.11
C GLN A 135 40.25 -13.20 -25.71
N GLU A 136 39.57 -13.87 -24.77
CA GLU A 136 39.93 -15.24 -24.40
C GLU A 136 39.73 -16.22 -25.56
N LEU A 137 38.61 -16.11 -26.30
CA LEU A 137 38.37 -16.92 -27.49
C LEU A 137 39.43 -16.68 -28.57
N GLN A 138 39.88 -15.43 -28.74
CA GLN A 138 40.94 -15.09 -29.68
C GLN A 138 42.29 -15.69 -29.25
N ARG A 139 42.66 -15.55 -27.96
CA ARG A 139 43.85 -16.23 -27.40
C ARG A 139 43.81 -17.74 -27.59
N ARG A 140 42.66 -18.38 -27.36
CA ARG A 140 42.48 -19.82 -27.61
C ARG A 140 42.64 -20.19 -29.09
N ARG A 141 42.20 -19.33 -30.02
CA ARG A 141 42.41 -19.54 -31.46
C ARG A 141 43.89 -19.41 -31.84
N ASP A 142 44.59 -18.43 -31.30
CA ASP A 142 46.01 -18.20 -31.57
C ASP A 142 46.85 -19.34 -30.98
N GLN A 143 46.56 -19.78 -29.75
CA GLN A 143 47.21 -20.94 -29.13
C GLN A 143 46.96 -22.24 -29.92
N ARG A 144 45.78 -22.42 -30.50
CA ARG A 144 45.53 -23.55 -31.41
C ARG A 144 46.36 -23.44 -32.68
N ARG A 145 46.51 -22.24 -33.27
CA ARG A 145 47.36 -22.04 -34.45
C ARG A 145 48.83 -22.35 -34.16
N THR A 146 49.37 -21.90 -33.03
CA THR A 146 50.75 -22.21 -32.63
C THR A 146 50.93 -23.70 -32.36
N ASN A 147 49.98 -24.35 -31.68
CA ASN A 147 50.05 -25.79 -31.43
C ASN A 147 49.93 -26.61 -32.71
N THR A 148 49.06 -26.23 -33.66
CA THR A 148 48.97 -26.91 -34.96
C THR A 148 50.22 -26.67 -35.80
N HIS A 149 50.83 -25.48 -35.73
CA HIS A 149 52.10 -25.22 -36.41
C HIS A 149 53.24 -26.06 -35.82
N ASN A 150 53.38 -26.07 -34.49
CA ASN A 150 54.35 -26.91 -33.79
C ASN A 150 54.10 -28.40 -34.05
N GLY A 151 52.85 -28.85 -34.03
CA GLY A 151 52.49 -30.23 -34.36
C GLY A 151 52.80 -30.60 -35.82
N LYS A 152 52.61 -29.67 -36.77
CA LYS A 152 53.04 -29.86 -38.16
C LYS A 152 54.57 -29.91 -38.29
N VAL A 153 55.30 -29.08 -37.55
CA VAL A 153 56.78 -29.10 -37.53
C VAL A 153 57.28 -30.40 -36.92
N VAL A 154 56.68 -30.86 -35.81
CA VAL A 154 57.02 -32.14 -35.18
C VAL A 154 56.69 -33.32 -36.09
N ASN A 155 55.51 -33.34 -36.73
CA ASN A 155 55.17 -34.39 -37.70
C ASN A 155 56.10 -34.36 -38.91
N TRP A 156 56.41 -33.18 -39.45
CA TRP A 156 57.37 -33.04 -40.55
C TRP A 156 58.77 -33.53 -40.15
N MET A 157 59.20 -33.28 -38.92
CA MET A 157 60.48 -33.73 -38.38
C MET A 157 60.51 -35.24 -38.11
N LEU A 158 59.39 -35.83 -37.67
CA LEU A 158 59.22 -37.28 -37.53
C LEU A 158 59.21 -37.98 -38.90
N ASP A 159 58.48 -37.44 -39.88
CA ASP A 159 58.49 -37.92 -41.27
C ASP A 159 59.90 -37.83 -41.88
N TRP A 160 60.67 -36.78 -41.57
CA TRP A 160 62.06 -36.65 -42.00
C TRP A 160 63.00 -37.66 -41.33
N LEU A 161 62.79 -37.99 -40.06
CA LEU A 161 63.56 -39.03 -39.36
C LEU A 161 63.24 -40.44 -39.89
N ASP A 162 62.00 -40.68 -40.33
CA ASP A 162 61.60 -41.95 -40.97
C ASP A 162 62.29 -42.19 -42.34
N VAL A 163 62.86 -41.16 -42.98
CA VAL A 163 63.70 -41.31 -44.18
C VAL A 163 65.02 -42.04 -43.88
N PHE A 164 65.48 -42.03 -42.62
CA PHE A 164 66.73 -42.68 -42.20
C PHE A 164 66.51 -44.04 -41.51
N ALA A 165 65.26 -44.47 -41.33
CA ALA A 165 64.97 -45.79 -40.79
C ALA A 165 65.11 -46.86 -41.90
N PRO A 166 65.79 -47.99 -41.64
CA PRO A 166 65.90 -49.07 -42.61
C PRO A 166 64.50 -49.61 -42.97
N PRO A 167 64.31 -50.10 -44.22
CA PRO A 167 63.02 -50.49 -44.73
C PRO A 167 62.40 -51.58 -43.84
N ARG A 168 61.35 -51.21 -43.10
CA ARG A 168 60.53 -52.20 -42.38
C ARG A 168 59.80 -53.03 -43.43
N GLN A 169 60.02 -54.34 -43.37
CA GLN A 169 59.31 -55.35 -44.15
C GLN A 169 57.80 -55.12 -44.09
N LEU A 170 57.19 -55.18 -45.27
CA LEU A 170 55.75 -55.19 -45.52
C LEU A 170 55.01 -56.07 -44.51
N ARG A 171 54.26 -55.42 -43.63
CA ARG A 171 53.28 -56.08 -42.76
C ARG A 171 51.99 -56.21 -43.58
N PRO A 172 51.40 -57.42 -43.68
CA PRO A 172 50.18 -57.64 -44.45
C PRO A 172 49.03 -56.82 -43.87
N GLU A 173 48.30 -56.22 -44.80
CA GLU A 173 47.07 -55.45 -44.66
C GLU A 173 46.04 -56.23 -43.84
N PRO A 174 45.66 -55.77 -42.63
CA PRO A 174 44.52 -56.34 -41.93
C PRO A 174 43.24 -55.73 -42.50
N ASP A 175 42.48 -56.62 -43.10
CA ASP A 175 41.07 -56.60 -43.45
C ASP A 175 40.27 -55.31 -43.15
N ALA A 176 39.64 -54.85 -44.23
CA ALA A 176 38.56 -53.89 -44.25
C ALA A 176 37.40 -54.29 -43.31
N GLN A 177 37.44 -53.82 -42.07
CA GLN A 177 36.29 -53.85 -41.16
C GLN A 177 35.75 -52.43 -40.94
N GLN A 178 34.61 -52.19 -41.62
CA GLN A 178 33.51 -51.29 -41.27
C GLN A 178 33.88 -49.90 -40.73
N ARG A 179 33.94 -48.93 -41.66
CA ARG A 179 33.66 -47.53 -41.34
C ARG A 179 32.25 -47.42 -40.74
N PRO A 180 32.09 -46.88 -39.52
CA PRO A 180 30.79 -46.41 -39.08
C PRO A 180 30.39 -45.28 -40.02
N GLN A 181 29.26 -45.44 -40.72
CA GLN A 181 28.65 -44.33 -41.44
C GLN A 181 28.36 -43.23 -40.43
N LEU A 182 29.05 -42.09 -40.59
CA LEU A 182 28.73 -40.87 -39.87
C LEU A 182 27.32 -40.45 -40.33
N GLY A 183 26.32 -40.80 -39.52
CA GLY A 183 24.94 -40.37 -39.73
C GLY A 183 24.86 -38.83 -39.78
N PRO A 184 23.85 -38.29 -40.47
CA PRO A 184 23.71 -36.86 -40.68
C PRO A 184 23.75 -36.13 -39.34
N GLN A 185 24.67 -35.17 -39.26
CA GLN A 185 24.84 -34.26 -38.14
C GLN A 185 23.47 -33.67 -37.77
N PRO A 186 22.98 -33.86 -36.51
CA PRO A 186 21.69 -33.32 -36.13
C PRO A 186 21.74 -31.81 -36.23
N GLN A 187 20.99 -31.26 -37.19
CA GLN A 187 20.77 -29.82 -37.27
C GLN A 187 20.20 -29.38 -35.92
N PRO A 188 20.71 -28.28 -35.33
CA PRO A 188 20.12 -27.75 -34.11
C PRO A 188 18.63 -27.49 -34.40
N PRO A 189 17.71 -27.95 -33.54
CA PRO A 189 16.29 -27.75 -33.79
C PRO A 189 16.06 -26.25 -33.93
N LYS A 190 15.67 -25.82 -35.14
CA LYS A 190 15.02 -24.53 -35.35
C LYS A 190 13.73 -24.58 -34.54
N ARG A 191 13.82 -24.30 -33.25
CA ARG A 191 12.67 -23.95 -32.42
C ARG A 191 12.22 -22.58 -32.91
N SER A 192 11.32 -22.57 -33.88
CA SER A 192 10.42 -21.45 -34.13
C SER A 192 9.63 -21.23 -32.83
N PHE A 193 10.12 -20.31 -32.01
CA PHE A 193 9.41 -19.81 -30.82
C PHE A 193 7.96 -19.38 -31.17
N MET A 194 7.72 -19.02 -32.44
CA MET A 194 6.41 -18.70 -32.99
C MET A 194 5.43 -19.88 -33.07
N ASP A 195 5.85 -21.11 -33.35
CA ASP A 195 4.90 -22.23 -33.52
C ASP A 195 4.32 -22.71 -32.17
N GLY A 196 5.07 -22.53 -31.08
CA GLY A 196 4.57 -22.74 -29.72
C GLY A 196 3.60 -21.65 -29.24
N VAL A 197 3.80 -20.40 -29.68
CA VAL A 197 2.89 -19.30 -29.34
C VAL A 197 1.60 -19.39 -30.15
N GLN A 198 1.68 -19.80 -31.42
CA GLN A 198 0.53 -19.91 -32.30
C GLN A 198 -0.36 -21.12 -31.97
N SER A 199 0.23 -22.25 -31.58
CA SER A 199 -0.54 -23.39 -31.06
C SER A 199 -1.20 -23.11 -29.70
N ALA A 200 -0.55 -22.32 -28.82
CA ALA A 200 -1.16 -21.84 -27.58
C ALA A 200 -2.31 -20.84 -27.85
N TRP A 201 -2.20 -20.00 -28.88
CA TRP A 201 -3.25 -19.07 -29.29
C TRP A 201 -4.48 -19.80 -29.88
N ILE A 202 -4.26 -20.78 -30.76
CA ILE A 202 -5.34 -21.56 -31.39
C ILE A 202 -6.06 -22.46 -30.36
N ALA A 203 -5.35 -22.99 -29.36
CA ALA A 203 -5.96 -23.74 -28.26
C ALA A 203 -6.84 -22.85 -27.36
N MET A 204 -6.49 -21.57 -27.22
CA MET A 204 -7.22 -20.59 -26.40
C MET A 204 -8.52 -20.09 -27.07
N GLU A 205 -8.65 -20.26 -28.39
CA GLU A 205 -9.80 -19.77 -29.16
C GLU A 205 -11.00 -20.75 -29.16
N SER A 206 -10.79 -22.01 -28.75
CA SER A 206 -11.82 -23.07 -28.77
C SER A 206 -12.48 -23.35 -27.42
N THR A 207 -12.09 -22.66 -26.35
CA THR A 207 -12.64 -22.88 -25.00
C THR A 207 -13.69 -21.82 -24.66
N THR A 208 -14.84 -22.29 -24.16
CA THR A 208 -16.04 -21.49 -23.87
C THR A 208 -15.72 -20.21 -23.08
N ALA A 209 -16.40 -19.11 -23.40
CA ALA A 209 -16.12 -17.75 -22.93
C ALA A 209 -16.01 -17.56 -21.40
N SER A 210 -16.51 -18.50 -20.59
CA SER A 210 -16.34 -18.50 -19.12
C SER A 210 -14.92 -18.91 -18.66
N SER A 211 -14.22 -19.74 -19.42
CA SER A 211 -12.84 -20.17 -19.10
C SER A 211 -11.79 -19.08 -19.40
N ASN A 212 -12.07 -18.21 -20.37
CA ASN A 212 -11.17 -17.11 -20.76
C ASN A 212 -11.05 -16.02 -19.69
N LEU A 213 -12.11 -15.73 -18.94
CA LEU A 213 -12.05 -14.77 -17.83
C LEU A 213 -11.16 -15.30 -16.69
N LEU A 214 -11.34 -16.57 -16.31
CA LEU A 214 -10.50 -17.23 -15.30
C LEU A 214 -9.04 -17.34 -15.76
N GLY A 215 -8.79 -17.61 -17.05
CA GLY A 215 -7.45 -17.59 -17.64
C GLY A 215 -6.80 -16.19 -17.63
N MET A 216 -7.56 -15.14 -17.93
CA MET A 216 -7.10 -13.74 -17.83
C MET A 216 -6.81 -13.34 -16.39
N ILE A 217 -7.70 -13.68 -15.45
CA ILE A 217 -7.52 -13.44 -14.01
C ILE A 217 -6.27 -14.21 -13.53
N TYR A 218 -6.08 -15.45 -13.96
CA TYR A 218 -4.90 -16.27 -13.65
C TYR A 218 -3.60 -15.67 -14.24
N LEU A 219 -3.64 -15.13 -15.47
CA LEU A 219 -2.48 -14.48 -16.08
C LEU A 219 -2.12 -13.17 -15.36
N LEU A 220 -3.12 -12.37 -14.98
CA LEU A 220 -2.97 -11.17 -14.15
C LEU A 220 -2.49 -11.53 -12.73
N TRP A 221 -2.94 -12.66 -12.18
CA TRP A 221 -2.58 -13.19 -10.87
C TRP A 221 -1.12 -13.67 -10.79
N HIS A 222 -0.57 -14.16 -11.91
CA HIS A 222 0.79 -14.69 -11.99
C HIS A 222 1.82 -13.73 -12.62
N LEU A 223 1.44 -12.50 -12.93
CA LEU A 223 2.39 -11.46 -13.33
C LEU A 223 3.29 -11.14 -12.13
N PRO A 224 4.61 -11.45 -12.18
CA PRO A 224 5.52 -11.18 -11.08
C PRO A 224 5.79 -9.68 -11.03
N VAL A 225 4.88 -8.94 -10.40
CA VAL A 225 5.07 -7.51 -10.14
C VAL A 225 6.01 -7.38 -8.95
N VAL A 226 7.31 -7.27 -9.24
CA VAL A 226 8.32 -6.87 -8.26
C VAL A 226 8.18 -5.38 -8.02
N LEU A 227 7.28 -5.00 -7.11
CA LEU A 227 7.19 -3.62 -6.61
C LEU A 227 8.19 -3.47 -5.44
N PRO A 228 9.26 -2.69 -5.61
CA PRO A 228 10.19 -2.42 -4.52
C PRO A 228 9.40 -1.74 -3.39
N LEU A 229 9.51 -2.26 -2.17
CA LEU A 229 8.78 -1.69 -1.02
C LEU A 229 9.15 -0.25 -0.74
N ARG A 230 10.34 0.20 -1.19
CA ARG A 230 10.71 1.62 -1.18
C ARG A 230 9.71 2.49 -1.94
N VAL A 231 9.18 2.01 -3.08
CA VAL A 231 8.15 2.72 -3.88
C VAL A 231 6.81 2.74 -3.14
N LEU A 232 6.43 1.64 -2.48
CA LEU A 232 5.22 1.62 -1.66
C LEU A 232 5.35 2.51 -0.42
N SER A 233 6.55 2.60 0.15
CA SER A 233 6.84 3.45 1.31
C SER A 233 6.79 4.93 0.99
N SER A 234 7.14 5.34 -0.23
CA SER A 234 6.99 6.73 -0.68
C SER A 234 5.53 7.06 -1.04
N LEU A 235 4.73 6.07 -1.46
CA LEU A 235 3.29 6.27 -1.66
C LEU A 235 2.55 6.46 -0.33
N LYS A 236 3.01 5.82 0.73
CA LYS A 236 2.43 5.96 2.07
C LYS A 236 2.62 7.39 2.59
N PHE A 237 1.53 7.99 3.05
CA PHE A 237 1.59 9.27 3.76
C PHE A 237 2.34 9.13 5.10
N HIS A 238 3.27 10.03 5.41
CA HIS A 238 4.10 9.96 6.62
C HIS A 238 3.31 9.92 7.93
N GLY A 239 2.13 10.57 7.97
CA GLY A 239 1.25 10.55 9.14
C GLY A 239 0.39 9.28 9.27
N LEU A 240 0.34 8.41 8.27
CA LEU A 240 -0.35 7.13 8.39
C LEU A 240 0.57 6.09 9.03
N SER A 241 0.00 5.17 9.82
CA SER A 241 0.70 3.93 10.20
C SER A 241 0.57 2.88 9.10
N TRP A 242 1.53 1.95 9.01
CA TRP A 242 1.41 0.81 8.08
C TRP A 242 0.26 -0.13 8.48
N SER A 243 0.01 -0.27 9.78
CA SER A 243 -1.17 -0.98 10.30
C SER A 243 -2.47 -0.32 9.85
N GLY A 244 -2.53 1.02 9.81
CA GLY A 244 -3.68 1.76 9.29
C GLY A 244 -3.89 1.57 7.79
N VAL A 245 -2.82 1.56 6.99
CA VAL A 245 -2.88 1.22 5.56
C VAL A 245 -3.42 -0.20 5.38
N GLN A 246 -2.79 -1.17 6.04
CA GLN A 246 -3.21 -2.57 6.01
C GLN A 246 -4.67 -2.73 6.39
N TRP A 247 -5.10 -2.15 7.51
CA TRP A 247 -6.48 -2.19 7.98
C TRP A 247 -7.46 -1.70 6.91
N ARG A 248 -7.25 -0.49 6.38
CA ARG A 248 -8.12 0.11 5.35
C ARG A 248 -8.14 -0.73 4.09
N THR A 249 -7.00 -1.22 3.65
CA THR A 249 -6.89 -2.10 2.49
C THR A 249 -7.65 -3.41 2.70
N THR A 250 -7.52 -4.05 3.86
CA THR A 250 -8.27 -5.25 4.21
C THR A 250 -9.77 -4.97 4.21
N THR A 251 -10.22 -3.85 4.79
CA THR A 251 -11.63 -3.48 4.77
C THR A 251 -12.14 -3.28 3.35
N VAL A 252 -11.38 -2.58 2.50
CA VAL A 252 -11.71 -2.41 1.08
C VAL A 252 -11.80 -3.77 0.37
N ALA A 253 -10.88 -4.70 0.65
CA ALA A 253 -10.91 -6.06 0.11
C ALA A 253 -12.18 -6.81 0.52
N LEU A 254 -12.58 -6.71 1.80
CA LEU A 254 -13.81 -7.32 2.32
C LEU A 254 -15.04 -6.72 1.64
N VAL A 255 -15.10 -5.39 1.49
CA VAL A 255 -16.20 -4.71 0.79
C VAL A 255 -16.27 -5.14 -0.67
N THR A 256 -15.14 -5.24 -1.36
CA THR A 256 -15.07 -5.72 -2.75
C THR A 256 -15.50 -7.19 -2.88
N GLY A 257 -15.05 -8.06 -1.98
CA GLY A 257 -15.46 -9.47 -1.93
C GLY A 257 -16.96 -9.61 -1.64
N TYR A 258 -17.47 -8.84 -0.69
CA TYR A 258 -18.90 -8.80 -0.38
C TYR A 258 -19.73 -8.27 -1.56
N ASN A 259 -19.27 -7.22 -2.25
CA ASN A 259 -19.91 -6.70 -3.46
C ASN A 259 -20.01 -7.78 -4.55
N LEU A 260 -18.93 -8.53 -4.81
CA LEU A 260 -18.96 -9.68 -5.72
C LEU A 260 -19.96 -10.74 -5.27
N ALA A 261 -19.90 -11.15 -4.01
CA ALA A 261 -20.79 -12.17 -3.47
C ALA A 261 -22.26 -11.75 -3.60
N TYR A 262 -22.59 -10.50 -3.28
CA TYR A 262 -23.94 -9.94 -3.37
C TYR A 262 -24.51 -10.03 -4.80
N TRP A 263 -23.74 -9.61 -5.82
CA TRP A 263 -24.22 -9.61 -7.21
C TRP A 263 -24.23 -10.99 -7.88
N PHE A 264 -23.40 -11.92 -7.40
CA PHE A 264 -23.26 -13.26 -7.96
C PHE A 264 -23.93 -14.37 -7.11
N ASP A 265 -24.59 -14.03 -6.01
CA ASP A 265 -25.32 -15.01 -5.21
C ASP A 265 -26.39 -15.72 -6.05
N ALA A 266 -26.15 -17.01 -6.31
CA ALA A 266 -27.04 -17.87 -7.09
C ALA A 266 -28.30 -18.25 -6.31
N GLY A 267 -28.27 -18.14 -4.98
CA GLY A 267 -29.35 -18.58 -4.10
C GLY A 267 -30.66 -17.80 -4.22
N GLN A 268 -30.71 -16.74 -5.03
CA GLN A 268 -31.88 -15.87 -5.22
C GLN A 268 -32.32 -15.09 -3.95
N HIS A 269 -31.63 -15.25 -2.82
CA HIS A 269 -31.99 -14.65 -1.52
C HIS A 269 -31.90 -13.12 -1.51
N GLY A 270 -31.01 -12.54 -2.31
CA GLY A 270 -30.94 -11.09 -2.46
C GLY A 270 -31.86 -10.62 -3.58
N VAL A 271 -31.40 -10.74 -4.81
CA VAL A 271 -31.86 -9.86 -5.90
C VAL A 271 -33.24 -10.22 -6.49
N LYS A 272 -33.71 -11.45 -6.31
CA LYS A 272 -34.90 -11.95 -7.02
C LYS A 272 -36.16 -12.08 -6.16
N GLN A 273 -36.04 -12.02 -4.84
CA GLN A 273 -37.21 -12.09 -3.98
C GLN A 273 -37.86 -10.70 -3.88
N PRO A 274 -39.13 -10.56 -4.29
CA PRO A 274 -39.86 -9.32 -4.03
C PRO A 274 -39.98 -9.13 -2.51
N PRO A 275 -39.91 -7.89 -2.02
CA PRO A 275 -39.93 -7.59 -0.59
C PRO A 275 -41.22 -8.07 0.09
N SER A 276 -42.31 -8.20 -0.67
CA SER A 276 -43.59 -8.72 -0.18
C SER A 276 -44.34 -9.42 -1.33
N PRO A 277 -45.13 -10.48 -1.06
CA PRO A 277 -45.97 -11.12 -2.08
C PRO A 277 -46.92 -10.10 -2.71
N GLY A 278 -46.85 -9.91 -4.02
CA GLY A 278 -47.70 -8.96 -4.76
C GLY A 278 -47.10 -7.57 -4.97
N CYS A 279 -45.89 -7.31 -4.46
CA CYS A 279 -45.16 -6.08 -4.75
C CYS A 279 -44.22 -6.24 -5.94
N GLY A 280 -44.11 -5.17 -6.74
CA GLY A 280 -43.14 -5.10 -7.82
C GLY A 280 -41.69 -5.20 -7.32
N PRO A 281 -40.72 -5.38 -8.23
CA PRO A 281 -39.32 -5.37 -7.87
C PRO A 281 -38.92 -4.06 -7.18
N PRO A 282 -37.98 -4.09 -6.22
CA PRO A 282 -37.57 -2.90 -5.49
C PRO A 282 -36.95 -1.86 -6.43
N ALA A 283 -37.15 -0.59 -6.13
CA ALA A 283 -36.60 0.53 -6.90
C ALA A 283 -35.27 1.00 -6.31
N VAL A 284 -34.24 1.18 -7.11
CA VAL A 284 -32.94 1.71 -6.69
C VAL A 284 -32.62 3.00 -7.43
N PHE A 285 -31.92 3.92 -6.76
CA PHE A 285 -31.40 5.12 -7.40
C PHE A 285 -30.02 4.87 -8.00
N MET A 286 -29.93 4.93 -9.33
CA MET A 286 -28.64 4.89 -10.03
C MET A 286 -28.38 6.12 -10.89
N PHE A 287 -29.38 6.97 -11.18
CA PHE A 287 -29.41 8.28 -11.86
C PHE A 287 -30.88 8.71 -12.05
N SER A 288 -31.76 7.72 -12.05
CA SER A 288 -33.21 7.81 -12.07
C SER A 288 -33.80 6.64 -11.27
N VAL A 289 -35.13 6.57 -11.18
CA VAL A 289 -35.84 5.41 -10.62
C VAL A 289 -35.57 4.20 -11.51
N GLN A 290 -34.83 3.23 -10.99
CA GLN A 290 -34.52 2.00 -11.71
C GLN A 290 -35.06 0.81 -10.93
N LEU A 291 -35.89 -0.01 -11.57
CA LEU A 291 -36.33 -1.26 -10.96
C LEU A 291 -35.15 -2.24 -10.95
N LEU A 292 -34.94 -2.92 -9.83
CA LEU A 292 -33.88 -3.92 -9.66
C LEU A 292 -34.20 -5.18 -10.49
N THR A 293 -34.02 -5.05 -11.79
CA THR A 293 -34.38 -6.01 -12.84
C THR A 293 -33.14 -6.37 -13.66
N GLY A 294 -33.26 -7.39 -14.53
CA GLY A 294 -32.14 -8.00 -15.27
C GLY A 294 -31.03 -7.05 -15.74
N PRO A 295 -31.32 -5.93 -16.42
CA PRO A 295 -30.30 -5.00 -16.89
C PRO A 295 -29.47 -4.36 -15.76
N ILE A 296 -30.13 -3.91 -14.69
CA ILE A 296 -29.47 -3.29 -13.53
C ILE A 296 -28.64 -4.32 -12.77
N ILE A 297 -29.13 -5.55 -12.66
CA ILE A 297 -28.39 -6.65 -12.04
C ILE A 297 -27.13 -6.96 -12.86
N THR A 298 -27.24 -6.93 -14.17
CA THR A 298 -26.13 -7.15 -15.09
C THR A 298 -25.09 -6.04 -14.96
N LEU A 299 -25.54 -4.79 -14.90
CA LEU A 299 -24.68 -3.64 -14.65
C LEU A 299 -23.98 -3.74 -13.29
N GLY A 300 -24.71 -4.14 -12.25
CA GLY A 300 -24.17 -4.41 -10.91
C GLY A 300 -23.06 -5.47 -10.95
N ARG A 301 -23.29 -6.61 -11.63
CA ARG A 301 -22.29 -7.67 -11.83
C ARG A 301 -21.05 -7.18 -12.56
N ILE A 302 -21.23 -6.46 -13.68
CA ILE A 302 -20.12 -5.89 -14.45
C ILE A 302 -19.32 -4.93 -13.57
N SER A 303 -19.99 -4.04 -12.85
CA SER A 303 -19.34 -3.09 -11.94
C SER A 303 -18.56 -3.80 -10.82
N ALA A 304 -19.12 -4.88 -10.27
CA ALA A 304 -18.47 -5.66 -9.23
C ALA A 304 -17.20 -6.36 -9.73
N VAL A 305 -17.22 -6.91 -10.94
CA VAL A 305 -16.03 -7.49 -11.58
C VAL A 305 -14.98 -6.41 -11.84
N ILE A 306 -15.37 -5.25 -12.39
CA ILE A 306 -14.43 -4.13 -12.63
C ILE A 306 -13.77 -3.69 -11.32
N ILE A 307 -14.56 -3.47 -10.26
CA ILE A 307 -14.05 -3.10 -8.95
C ILE A 307 -13.10 -4.18 -8.44
N ALA A 308 -13.46 -5.46 -8.54
CA ALA A 308 -12.61 -6.56 -8.10
C ALA A 308 -11.30 -6.68 -8.88
N VAL A 309 -11.31 -6.44 -10.18
CA VAL A 309 -10.08 -6.47 -11.01
C VAL A 309 -9.16 -5.30 -10.67
N ILE A 310 -9.71 -4.11 -10.43
CA ILE A 310 -8.90 -2.91 -10.11
C ILE A 310 -8.38 -2.97 -8.67
N VAL A 311 -9.24 -3.34 -7.73
CA VAL A 311 -8.98 -3.24 -6.28
C VAL A 311 -8.40 -4.55 -5.72
N GLY A 312 -8.75 -5.69 -6.29
CA GLY A 312 -8.37 -7.03 -5.82
C GLY A 312 -6.85 -7.25 -5.79
N PRO A 313 -6.10 -7.08 -6.89
CA PRO A 313 -4.67 -7.38 -6.89
C PRO A 313 -3.86 -6.55 -5.87
N PRO A 314 -4.03 -5.20 -5.78
CA PRO A 314 -3.36 -4.41 -4.75
C PRO A 314 -3.76 -4.81 -3.33
N THR A 315 -5.05 -5.04 -3.09
CA THR A 315 -5.54 -5.39 -1.76
C THR A 315 -5.08 -6.76 -1.31
N PHE A 316 -5.12 -7.75 -2.21
CA PHE A 316 -4.64 -9.11 -1.95
C PHE A 316 -3.13 -9.13 -1.70
N THR A 317 -2.34 -8.40 -2.48
CA THR A 317 -0.88 -8.31 -2.28
C THR A 317 -0.57 -7.75 -0.90
N LEU A 318 -1.25 -6.69 -0.48
CA LEU A 318 -1.09 -6.12 0.85
C LEU A 318 -1.60 -7.04 1.95
N LEU A 319 -2.71 -7.75 1.75
CA LEU A 319 -3.21 -8.75 2.69
C LEU A 319 -2.21 -9.89 2.88
N MET A 320 -1.61 -10.38 1.80
CA MET A 320 -0.59 -11.43 1.86
C MET A 320 0.68 -10.93 2.56
N LEU A 321 1.10 -9.69 2.29
CA LEU A 321 2.21 -9.05 3.00
C LEU A 321 1.91 -8.93 4.50
N ALA A 322 0.70 -8.48 4.83
CA ALA A 322 0.20 -8.34 6.18
C ALA A 322 0.18 -9.66 6.96
N LEU A 323 -0.40 -10.71 6.36
CA LEU A 323 -0.44 -12.05 6.96
C LEU A 323 0.98 -12.59 7.20
N ARG A 324 1.92 -12.32 6.29
CA ARG A 324 3.33 -12.70 6.48
C ARG A 324 3.95 -11.93 7.65
N VAL A 325 3.78 -10.61 7.73
CA VAL A 325 4.29 -9.80 8.85
C VAL A 325 3.69 -10.27 10.17
N PHE A 326 2.39 -10.57 10.19
CA PHE A 326 1.71 -11.10 11.37
C PHE A 326 2.24 -12.47 11.79
N LEU A 327 2.46 -13.38 10.83
CA LEU A 327 3.07 -14.68 11.10
C LEU A 327 4.48 -14.53 11.69
N TYR A 328 5.30 -13.63 11.16
CA TYR A 328 6.62 -13.32 11.73
C TYR A 328 6.51 -12.75 13.15
N ALA A 329 5.53 -11.87 13.41
CA ALA A 329 5.29 -11.35 14.75
C ALA A 329 4.89 -12.46 15.73
N ILE A 330 4.04 -13.41 15.32
CA ILE A 330 3.70 -14.59 16.13
C ILE A 330 4.94 -15.43 16.42
N ILE A 331 5.77 -15.72 15.40
CA ILE A 331 7.00 -16.51 15.58
C ILE A 331 7.96 -15.80 16.54
N PHE A 332 8.07 -14.47 16.45
CA PHE A 332 8.91 -13.68 17.34
C PHE A 332 8.39 -13.67 18.79
N ILE A 333 7.08 -13.49 18.98
CA ILE A 333 6.44 -13.57 20.31
C ILE A 333 6.62 -14.99 20.88
N ALA A 334 6.40 -16.03 20.09
CA ALA A 334 6.60 -17.41 20.51
C ALA A 334 8.05 -17.67 20.93
N ARG A 335 9.03 -17.13 20.18
CA ARG A 335 10.46 -17.18 20.52
C ARG A 335 10.74 -16.48 21.85
N ASP A 336 10.20 -15.28 22.07
CA ASP A 336 10.46 -14.51 23.29
C ASP A 336 9.77 -15.13 24.51
N VAL A 337 8.54 -15.63 24.36
CA VAL A 337 7.84 -16.40 25.41
C VAL A 337 8.63 -17.67 25.73
N TYR A 338 9.10 -18.40 24.71
CA TYR A 338 9.94 -19.58 24.90
C TYR A 338 11.25 -19.25 25.64
N PHE A 339 11.89 -18.12 25.32
CA PHE A 339 13.09 -17.64 26.02
C PHE A 339 12.82 -17.37 27.51
N GLN A 340 11.69 -16.76 27.85
CA GLN A 340 11.32 -16.51 29.24
C GLN A 340 10.99 -17.80 30.01
N VAL A 341 10.41 -18.79 29.34
CA VAL A 341 10.01 -20.07 29.97
C VAL A 341 11.19 -21.04 30.13
N THR A 342 12.18 -20.99 29.23
CA THR A 342 13.23 -22.02 29.13
C THR A 342 14.61 -21.50 29.56
N SER A 343 14.66 -20.46 30.41
CA SER A 343 15.89 -19.71 30.72
C SER A 343 17.03 -20.52 31.35
N ASP A 344 16.78 -21.75 31.81
CA ASP A 344 17.75 -22.53 32.58
C ASP A 344 18.76 -23.32 31.72
N ASP A 345 18.55 -23.47 30.40
CA ASP A 345 19.50 -24.15 29.51
C ASP A 345 19.85 -23.33 28.24
N PRO A 346 20.97 -22.58 28.26
CA PRO A 346 21.39 -21.76 27.12
C PRO A 346 21.79 -22.57 25.87
N GLN A 347 22.08 -23.88 25.97
CA GLN A 347 22.44 -24.68 24.79
C GLN A 347 21.23 -25.14 23.98
N SER A 348 20.13 -25.51 24.66
CA SER A 348 18.87 -25.83 23.98
C SER A 348 18.35 -24.64 23.16
N PHE A 349 18.50 -23.42 23.72
CA PHE A 349 18.10 -22.18 23.06
C PHE A 349 18.87 -21.92 21.77
N LYS A 350 20.21 -22.03 21.77
CA LYS A 350 21.01 -21.83 20.56
C LYS A 350 20.59 -22.78 19.46
N THR A 351 20.34 -24.04 19.79
CA THR A 351 19.89 -25.06 18.83
C THR A 351 18.52 -24.73 18.22
N ILE A 352 17.59 -24.21 19.01
CA ILE A 352 16.25 -23.83 18.54
C ILE A 352 16.29 -22.52 17.79
N LEU A 353 17.08 -21.55 18.24
CA LEU A 353 17.29 -20.28 17.55
C LEU A 353 17.95 -20.52 16.19
N ASP A 354 18.90 -21.43 16.09
CA ASP A 354 19.52 -21.83 14.83
C ASP A 354 18.56 -22.63 13.94
N ARG A 355 17.56 -23.33 14.50
CA ARG A 355 16.46 -23.94 13.73
C ARG A 355 15.44 -22.92 13.26
N VAL A 356 15.05 -21.95 14.10
CA VAL A 356 14.10 -20.90 13.73
C VAL A 356 14.76 -19.94 12.75
N ASN A 357 15.98 -19.49 13.03
CA ASN A 357 16.80 -18.74 12.09
C ASN A 357 17.07 -19.59 10.86
N GLY A 358 17.34 -20.89 10.99
CA GLY A 358 17.45 -21.80 9.86
C GLY A 358 16.18 -21.86 9.01
N VAL A 359 14.99 -21.87 9.61
CA VAL A 359 13.69 -21.82 8.91
C VAL A 359 13.41 -20.44 8.31
N LEU A 360 13.87 -19.37 8.95
CA LEU A 360 13.75 -17.98 8.49
C LEU A 360 14.80 -17.62 7.41
N SER A 361 16.00 -18.23 7.47
CA SER A 361 17.19 -17.93 6.68
C SER A 361 17.44 -18.94 5.57
N HIS A 362 16.93 -20.18 5.68
CA HIS A 362 16.71 -20.99 4.49
C HIS A 362 15.70 -20.23 3.65
N LYS A 363 16.23 -19.59 2.60
CA LYS A 363 15.52 -18.95 1.50
C LYS A 363 14.09 -19.46 1.42
N THR A 364 13.13 -18.57 1.67
CA THR A 364 11.70 -18.81 1.55
C THR A 364 11.19 -19.95 2.43
N LEU A 365 10.46 -19.61 3.50
CA LEU A 365 9.35 -20.46 3.93
C LEU A 365 8.59 -20.85 2.65
N ARG A 366 8.71 -22.12 2.24
CA ARG A 366 7.91 -22.68 1.15
C ARG A 366 6.46 -22.56 1.61
N VAL A 367 5.84 -21.43 1.31
CA VAL A 367 4.39 -21.29 1.38
C VAL A 367 3.75 -22.34 0.46
N THR A 368 4.51 -22.86 -0.51
CA THR A 368 4.18 -24.06 -1.28
C THR A 368 4.01 -25.31 -0.42
N THR A 369 4.71 -25.54 0.69
CA THR A 369 4.49 -26.75 1.52
C THR A 369 3.23 -26.65 2.38
N LEU A 370 2.89 -25.46 2.87
CA LEU A 370 1.59 -25.23 3.52
C LEU A 370 0.45 -25.34 2.47
N LEU A 371 0.64 -24.80 1.26
CA LEU A 371 -0.30 -25.02 0.16
C LEU A 371 -0.32 -26.48 -0.34
N GLU A 372 0.75 -27.27 -0.24
CA GLU A 372 0.77 -28.70 -0.56
C GLU A 372 -0.01 -29.51 0.49
N ILE A 373 -0.03 -29.07 1.75
CA ILE A 373 -0.87 -29.66 2.81
C ILE A 373 -2.36 -29.38 2.54
N TYR A 374 -2.70 -28.21 1.97
CA TYR A 374 -4.07 -27.85 1.59
C TYR A 374 -4.45 -28.20 0.13
N SER A 375 -3.47 -28.59 -0.70
CA SER A 375 -3.60 -29.01 -2.10
C SER A 375 -4.61 -30.15 -2.30
N PRO A 376 -4.64 -31.22 -1.48
CA PRO A 376 -5.67 -32.24 -1.61
C PRO A 376 -7.08 -31.75 -1.29
N MET A 377 -7.23 -30.56 -0.68
CA MET A 377 -8.52 -29.94 -0.36
C MET A 377 -9.06 -29.02 -1.47
N LEU A 378 -8.25 -28.70 -2.50
CA LEU A 378 -8.58 -27.76 -3.58
C LEU A 378 -8.33 -28.40 -4.96
N PRO A 379 -9.27 -29.21 -5.50
CA PRO A 379 -9.03 -30.10 -6.64
C PRO A 379 -8.87 -29.43 -8.03
N LEU A 380 -8.65 -28.12 -8.12
CA LEU A 380 -8.88 -27.37 -9.37
C LEU A 380 -7.70 -26.58 -9.96
N MET A 381 -6.46 -26.72 -9.48
CA MET A 381 -5.32 -25.97 -10.07
C MET A 381 -4.14 -26.85 -10.52
N ASN A 382 -3.76 -26.69 -11.79
CA ASN A 382 -2.70 -27.42 -12.50
C ASN A 382 -1.27 -26.99 -12.10
N ILE A 383 -0.34 -27.94 -12.16
CA ILE A 383 1.04 -27.93 -11.61
C ILE A 383 2.03 -26.97 -12.33
N THR A 384 1.64 -26.33 -13.44
CA THR A 384 2.52 -25.40 -14.19
C THR A 384 2.76 -24.04 -13.51
N ALA A 385 2.10 -23.76 -12.37
CA ALA A 385 2.22 -22.51 -11.60
C ALA A 385 3.56 -22.34 -10.83
N VAL A 386 4.41 -23.37 -10.74
CA VAL A 386 5.57 -23.38 -9.84
C VAL A 386 6.74 -22.51 -10.34
N GLN A 387 6.82 -22.21 -11.64
CA GLN A 387 7.96 -21.45 -12.20
C GLN A 387 7.82 -19.91 -12.07
N SER A 388 6.61 -19.35 -11.87
CA SER A 388 6.41 -17.91 -11.70
C SER A 388 6.73 -17.39 -10.28
N VAL A 389 6.99 -18.30 -9.33
CA VAL A 389 7.33 -17.99 -7.92
C VAL A 389 8.71 -17.32 -7.77
N VAL A 390 9.62 -17.53 -8.73
CA VAL A 390 11.00 -16.99 -8.70
C VAL A 390 11.04 -15.45 -8.78
N GLY A 391 10.03 -14.81 -9.39
CA GLY A 391 9.94 -13.34 -9.41
C GLY A 391 9.60 -12.74 -8.04
N MET A 392 8.87 -13.48 -7.19
CA MET A 392 8.39 -13.02 -5.88
C MET A 392 9.50 -13.00 -4.81
N GLU A 393 10.59 -13.73 -5.02
CA GLU A 393 11.74 -13.82 -4.11
C GLU A 393 12.46 -12.46 -3.94
N ARG A 394 12.49 -11.62 -4.99
CA ARG A 394 13.19 -10.32 -4.95
C ARG A 394 12.48 -9.28 -4.08
N SER A 395 11.15 -9.19 -4.12
CA SER A 395 10.39 -8.27 -3.25
C SER A 395 10.52 -8.62 -1.77
N LEU A 396 10.74 -9.91 -1.45
CA LEU A 396 10.95 -10.39 -0.08
C LEU A 396 12.35 -10.04 0.44
N LEU A 397 13.37 -10.13 -0.42
CA LEU A 397 14.72 -9.65 -0.11
C LEU A 397 14.74 -8.14 0.10
N ASP A 398 14.02 -7.36 -0.73
CA ASP A 398 13.87 -5.91 -0.54
C ASP A 398 13.14 -5.56 0.76
N LEU A 399 12.16 -6.37 1.20
CA LEU A 399 11.47 -6.19 2.49
C LEU A 399 12.40 -6.48 3.66
N LEU A 400 13.11 -7.61 3.59
CA LEU A 400 14.03 -8.02 4.63
C LEU A 400 15.21 -7.07 4.72
N GLU A 401 15.77 -6.62 3.60
CA GLU A 401 16.78 -5.56 3.55
C GLU A 401 16.23 -4.22 4.07
N PHE A 402 14.99 -3.84 3.73
CA PHE A 402 14.35 -2.65 4.30
C PHE A 402 14.14 -2.75 5.83
N MET A 403 13.75 -3.92 6.33
CA MET A 403 13.52 -4.19 7.75
C MET A 403 14.83 -4.45 8.53
N SER A 404 15.90 -4.90 7.86
CA SER A 404 17.20 -5.25 8.47
C SER A 404 18.31 -4.23 8.20
N SER A 405 18.10 -3.25 7.32
CA SER A 405 19.03 -2.14 7.08
C SER A 405 19.20 -1.34 8.36
N TYR A 406 20.30 -1.64 9.04
CA TYR A 406 20.67 -1.23 10.39
C TYR A 406 21.04 0.27 10.52
N GLY A 407 20.61 1.12 9.58
CA GLY A 407 21.12 2.48 9.39
C GLY A 407 20.08 3.61 9.32
N ALA A 408 18.81 3.34 9.58
CA ALA A 408 17.83 4.41 9.81
C ALA A 408 17.65 4.57 11.33
N ASP A 409 17.87 5.78 11.87
CA ASP A 409 17.64 6.18 13.27
C ASP A 409 16.18 6.04 13.76
N ASN A 410 15.36 5.26 13.04
CA ASN A 410 13.96 4.95 13.31
C ASN A 410 13.74 3.42 13.38
N SER A 411 14.65 2.66 13.99
CA SER A 411 14.39 1.24 14.26
C SER A 411 13.22 1.14 15.24
N ILE A 412 12.07 0.67 14.77
CA ILE A 412 10.93 0.36 15.63
C ILE A 412 11.34 -0.86 16.46
N ARG A 413 11.71 -0.65 17.73
CA ARG A 413 11.92 -1.77 18.66
C ARG A 413 10.55 -2.40 18.91
N PHE A 414 10.50 -3.72 19.14
CA PHE A 414 9.24 -4.36 19.53
C PHE A 414 8.67 -3.74 20.83
N SER A 415 9.56 -3.23 21.70
CA SER A 415 9.19 -2.39 22.85
C SER A 415 8.49 -1.09 22.45
N ASP A 416 8.77 -0.52 21.28
CA ASP A 416 8.13 0.68 20.77
C ASP A 416 6.78 0.36 20.11
N VAL A 417 6.60 -0.82 19.51
CA VAL A 417 5.27 -1.31 19.08
C VAL A 417 4.37 -1.58 20.28
N ILE A 418 4.92 -2.18 21.36
CA ILE A 418 4.21 -2.38 22.62
C ILE A 418 3.96 -1.03 23.31
N LYS A 419 4.93 -0.12 23.37
CA LYS A 419 4.71 1.24 23.91
C LYS A 419 3.70 2.02 23.08
N VAL A 420 3.66 1.87 21.75
CA VAL A 420 2.65 2.48 20.89
C VAL A 420 1.29 1.83 21.14
N GLY A 421 1.19 0.50 21.23
CA GLY A 421 -0.04 -0.20 21.60
C GLY A 421 -0.56 0.16 23.00
N VAL A 422 0.34 0.31 23.97
CA VAL A 422 0.03 0.73 25.35
C VAL A 422 -0.25 2.24 25.42
N SER A 423 0.39 3.09 24.60
CA SER A 423 0.11 4.54 24.51
C SER A 423 -1.15 4.87 23.70
N LEU A 424 -1.55 3.99 22.79
CA LEU A 424 -2.85 4.04 22.12
C LEU A 424 -3.98 3.66 23.10
N GLY A 425 -3.69 2.87 24.14
CA GLY A 425 -4.60 2.60 25.26
C GLY A 425 -4.51 3.64 26.40
N MET A 426 -3.35 4.26 26.60
CA MET A 426 -3.10 5.31 27.59
C MET A 426 -2.69 6.58 26.88
N GLY A 427 -3.65 7.44 26.55
CA GLY A 427 -3.47 8.72 25.86
C GLY A 427 -2.59 9.70 26.63
N ARG A 428 -1.29 9.41 26.75
CA ARG A 428 -0.29 10.36 27.19
C ARG A 428 0.24 11.08 25.95
N PRO A 429 0.12 12.42 25.88
CA PRO A 429 0.66 13.18 24.76
C PRO A 429 2.16 12.95 24.69
N VAL A 430 2.65 12.48 23.55
CA VAL A 430 4.08 12.41 23.24
C VAL A 430 4.64 13.82 23.40
N LYS A 431 5.52 14.03 24.38
CA LYS A 431 6.30 15.27 24.50
C LYS A 431 7.06 15.43 23.19
N ARG A 432 6.65 16.43 22.41
CA ARG A 432 7.29 16.81 21.15
C ARG A 432 8.78 16.96 21.38
N GLN A 433 9.56 16.32 20.53
CA GLN A 433 11.02 16.39 20.47
C GLN A 433 11.48 17.76 19.93
N SER A 434 10.88 18.85 20.42
CA SER A 434 11.12 20.22 19.98
C SER A 434 12.34 20.88 20.65
N GLU A 435 13.08 20.17 21.48
CA GLU A 435 14.32 20.69 22.11
C GLU A 435 15.58 20.50 21.25
N ALA A 436 15.49 19.88 20.07
CA ALA A 436 16.67 19.53 19.26
C ALA A 436 16.77 20.27 17.91
N LYS A 437 16.62 21.60 17.89
CA LYS A 437 17.23 22.54 16.90
C LYS A 437 16.69 23.96 17.13
N GLU A 438 17.26 24.68 18.09
CA GLU A 438 16.89 26.06 18.40
C GLU A 438 17.33 27.08 17.31
N ASN A 439 18.05 26.63 16.27
CA ASN A 439 18.62 27.48 15.22
C ASN A 439 17.98 27.34 13.83
N GLU A 440 16.95 26.49 13.64
CA GLU A 440 16.18 26.57 12.39
C GLU A 440 15.13 27.68 12.52
N PRO A 441 15.06 28.62 11.57
CA PRO A 441 14.08 29.69 11.62
C PRO A 441 12.69 29.08 11.78
N HIS A 442 12.03 29.38 12.90
CA HIS A 442 10.67 28.94 13.17
C HIS A 442 9.77 29.47 12.06
N ILE A 443 9.53 28.65 11.04
CA ILE A 443 8.54 28.93 10.00
C ILE A 443 7.21 29.02 10.73
N SER A 444 6.68 30.23 10.90
CA SER A 444 5.42 30.48 11.59
C SER A 444 4.35 29.59 10.98
N ARG A 445 3.53 28.95 11.84
CA ARG A 445 2.43 28.08 11.43
C ARG A 445 1.45 28.78 10.48
N ALA A 446 1.44 30.11 10.46
CA ALA A 446 0.68 30.91 9.50
C ALA A 446 1.25 30.86 8.06
N GLN A 447 2.57 30.68 7.88
CA GLN A 447 3.22 30.54 6.56
C GLN A 447 3.09 29.12 5.97
N THR A 448 2.87 28.11 6.80
CA THR A 448 2.60 26.74 6.32
C THR A 448 1.14 26.51 5.95
N MET A 449 0.24 27.47 6.23
CA MET A 449 -1.15 27.32 5.83
C MET A 449 -1.31 27.44 4.32
N PRO A 450 -2.04 26.49 3.69
CA PRO A 450 -2.14 26.36 2.25
C PRO A 450 -2.96 27.47 1.57
N LEU A 451 -3.48 28.47 2.29
CA LEU A 451 -4.22 29.58 1.67
C LEU A 451 -3.33 30.51 0.83
N GLY A 452 -2.01 30.43 0.97
CA GLY A 452 -1.05 31.01 0.03
C GLY A 452 -1.01 30.24 -1.29
N TRP A 453 -2.13 30.14 -2.01
CA TRP A 453 -2.19 29.77 -3.43
C TRP A 453 -1.66 30.93 -4.30
N THR A 454 -0.63 31.64 -3.85
CA THR A 454 0.11 32.58 -4.69
C THR A 454 0.90 31.72 -5.67
N VAL A 455 0.20 31.31 -6.72
CA VAL A 455 0.72 30.56 -7.86
C VAL A 455 1.96 31.30 -8.32
N ASP A 456 3.13 30.65 -8.22
CA ASP A 456 4.29 31.07 -8.99
C ASP A 456 3.87 31.06 -10.46
N LYS A 457 3.54 32.26 -10.97
CA LYS A 457 2.91 32.43 -12.30
C LYS A 457 3.79 31.87 -13.41
N ALA A 458 5.07 31.63 -13.12
CA ALA A 458 6.09 31.14 -14.03
C ALA A 458 5.99 29.64 -14.36
N ASN A 459 5.41 28.78 -13.51
CA ASN A 459 5.38 27.33 -13.79
C ASN A 459 4.04 26.87 -14.41
N PRO A 460 4.01 26.46 -15.69
CA PRO A 460 2.78 25.97 -16.33
C PRO A 460 2.22 24.70 -15.66
N ASN A 461 3.07 23.85 -15.08
CA ASN A 461 2.64 22.62 -14.41
C ASN A 461 1.82 22.93 -13.14
N ALA A 462 2.17 23.99 -12.41
CA ALA A 462 1.44 24.41 -11.22
C ALA A 462 -0.04 24.77 -11.53
N ARG A 463 -0.32 25.30 -12.72
CA ARG A 463 -1.71 25.61 -13.14
C ARG A 463 -2.51 24.35 -13.42
N LEU A 464 -1.91 23.36 -14.08
CA LEU A 464 -2.55 22.07 -14.33
C LEU A 464 -2.83 21.33 -13.01
N LEU A 465 -1.86 21.30 -12.11
CA LEU A 465 -1.98 20.68 -10.79
C LEU A 465 -3.10 21.32 -9.96
N ASN A 466 -3.20 22.65 -9.97
CA ASN A 466 -4.30 23.35 -9.33
C ASN A 466 -5.66 22.91 -9.90
N ARG A 467 -5.80 22.92 -11.24
CA ARG A 467 -7.05 22.48 -11.90
C ARG A 467 -7.42 21.04 -11.54
N ILE A 468 -6.45 20.14 -11.50
CA ILE A 468 -6.66 18.74 -11.09
C ILE A 468 -7.10 18.68 -9.63
N CYS A 469 -6.47 19.44 -8.73
CA CYS A 469 -6.84 19.47 -7.32
C CYS A 469 -8.27 20.03 -7.09
N VAL A 470 -8.64 21.09 -7.80
CA VAL A 470 -10.01 21.66 -7.76
C VAL A 470 -11.02 20.67 -8.32
N ALA A 471 -10.76 20.09 -9.49
CA ALA A 471 -11.61 19.09 -10.11
C ALA A 471 -11.80 17.86 -9.20
N TRP A 472 -10.73 17.42 -8.55
CA TRP A 472 -10.77 16.34 -7.56
C TRP A 472 -11.66 16.69 -6.38
N ASN A 473 -11.49 17.88 -5.76
CA ASN A 473 -12.34 18.31 -4.65
C ASN A 473 -13.81 18.43 -5.05
N LEU A 474 -14.10 18.93 -6.25
CA LEU A 474 -15.45 19.00 -6.78
C LEU A 474 -16.04 17.59 -6.95
N TRP A 475 -15.27 16.67 -7.56
CA TRP A 475 -15.66 15.27 -7.68
C TRP A 475 -15.97 14.62 -6.34
N MET A 476 -15.17 14.90 -5.30
CA MET A 476 -15.41 14.39 -3.94
C MET A 476 -16.76 14.86 -3.37
N VAL A 477 -17.05 16.16 -3.46
CA VAL A 477 -18.31 16.73 -2.97
C VAL A 477 -19.50 16.17 -3.75
N LEU A 478 -19.39 16.09 -5.08
CA LEU A 478 -20.41 15.48 -5.92
C LEU A 478 -20.64 14.01 -5.56
N SER A 479 -19.57 13.27 -5.27
CA SER A 479 -19.66 11.86 -4.83
C SER A 479 -20.39 11.74 -3.48
N ILE A 480 -20.10 12.61 -2.50
CA ILE A 480 -20.80 12.60 -1.20
C ILE A 480 -22.29 12.88 -1.39
N ILE A 481 -22.64 13.93 -2.14
CA ILE A 481 -24.03 14.29 -2.43
C ILE A 481 -24.73 13.16 -3.17
N TRP A 482 -24.04 12.53 -4.12
CA TRP A 482 -24.54 11.40 -4.89
C TRP A 482 -24.90 10.21 -3.98
N PHE A 483 -24.00 9.77 -3.10
CA PHE A 483 -24.27 8.64 -2.20
C PHE A 483 -25.41 8.94 -1.23
N ILE A 484 -25.44 10.14 -0.63
CA ILE A 484 -26.54 10.55 0.26
C ILE A 484 -27.88 10.51 -0.50
N THR A 485 -27.92 11.12 -1.68
CA THR A 485 -29.11 11.16 -2.53
C THR A 485 -29.54 9.74 -2.90
N SER A 486 -28.61 8.88 -3.30
CA SER A 486 -28.90 7.51 -3.68
C SER A 486 -29.49 6.69 -2.53
N ILE A 487 -28.94 6.81 -1.32
CA ILE A 487 -29.44 6.11 -0.13
C ILE A 487 -30.84 6.61 0.24
N GLU A 488 -31.02 7.92 0.41
CA GLU A 488 -32.30 8.48 0.90
C GLU A 488 -33.43 8.33 -0.12
N THR A 489 -33.14 8.46 -1.42
CA THR A 489 -34.15 8.21 -2.46
C THR A 489 -34.51 6.74 -2.55
N THR A 490 -33.55 5.82 -2.40
CA THR A 490 -33.82 4.37 -2.36
C THR A 490 -34.74 4.02 -1.19
N ILE A 491 -34.50 4.58 0.00
CA ILE A 491 -35.38 4.38 1.17
C ILE A 491 -36.78 4.92 0.92
N ARG A 492 -36.87 6.16 0.41
CA ARG A 492 -38.15 6.83 0.13
C ARG A 492 -38.96 6.11 -0.94
N TRP A 493 -38.33 5.64 -2.02
CA TRP A 493 -39.03 4.99 -3.14
C TRP A 493 -39.52 3.59 -2.83
N ASN A 494 -38.92 2.90 -1.86
CA ASN A 494 -39.40 1.60 -1.39
C ASN A 494 -40.28 1.69 -0.13
N ASN A 495 -40.64 2.90 0.30
CA ASN A 495 -41.50 3.13 1.47
C ASN A 495 -41.04 2.36 2.72
N ILE A 496 -39.73 2.35 2.98
CA ILE A 496 -39.16 1.63 4.12
C ILE A 496 -39.51 2.38 5.42
N GLN A 497 -40.21 1.71 6.34
CA GLN A 497 -40.63 2.26 7.62
C GLN A 497 -39.70 1.80 8.77
N GLY A 498 -39.85 2.39 9.95
CA GLY A 498 -39.05 2.04 11.14
C GLY A 498 -37.61 2.56 11.14
N VAL A 499 -37.13 3.15 10.05
CA VAL A 499 -35.72 3.61 9.90
C VAL A 499 -35.52 5.11 10.10
N HIS A 500 -36.58 5.85 10.45
CA HIS A 500 -36.58 7.31 10.61
C HIS A 500 -36.57 7.78 12.08
N THR A 501 -36.57 6.85 13.03
CA THR A 501 -36.54 7.13 14.46
C THR A 501 -35.21 6.66 15.07
N ILE A 502 -34.74 7.37 16.10
CA ILE A 502 -33.51 7.06 16.83
C ILE A 502 -33.91 6.31 18.11
N ASP A 503 -34.35 5.07 17.94
CA ASP A 503 -34.92 4.30 19.05
C ASP A 503 -33.94 3.26 19.62
N SER A 504 -32.80 3.02 18.95
CA SER A 504 -31.82 2.02 19.37
C SER A 504 -30.45 2.60 19.74
N THR A 505 -29.81 2.00 20.74
CA THR A 505 -28.46 2.33 21.17
C THR A 505 -27.43 2.17 20.05
N GLY A 506 -27.68 1.21 19.13
CA GLY A 506 -26.83 0.97 17.95
C GLY A 506 -26.74 2.19 17.02
N GLN A 507 -27.82 2.99 16.94
CA GLN A 507 -27.84 4.21 16.13
C GLN A 507 -27.18 5.41 16.80
N LEU A 508 -27.21 5.46 18.14
CA LEU A 508 -26.70 6.59 18.91
C LEU A 508 -25.18 6.73 18.78
N ILE A 509 -24.44 5.62 18.75
CA ILE A 509 -22.97 5.64 18.72
C ILE A 509 -22.44 6.31 17.44
N PRO A 510 -22.81 5.87 16.22
CA PRO A 510 -22.33 6.52 14.99
C PRO A 510 -22.80 7.97 14.88
N PHE A 511 -24.02 8.27 15.35
CA PHE A 511 -24.55 9.63 15.37
C PHE A 511 -23.66 10.57 16.19
N ILE A 512 -23.33 10.20 17.44
CA ILE A 512 -22.47 11.01 18.31
C ILE A 512 -21.07 11.17 17.70
N ILE A 513 -20.48 10.09 17.16
CA ILE A 513 -19.15 10.16 16.53
C ILE A 513 -19.17 11.14 15.34
N GLY A 514 -20.23 11.11 14.52
CA GLY A 514 -20.44 12.05 13.42
C GLY A 514 -20.54 13.49 13.90
N CYS A 515 -21.37 13.77 14.91
CA CYS A 515 -21.54 15.10 15.50
C CYS A 515 -20.25 15.65 16.09
N VAL A 516 -19.48 14.84 16.83
CA VAL A 516 -18.19 15.24 17.41
C VAL A 516 -17.19 15.56 16.29
N SER A 517 -17.11 14.72 15.26
CA SER A 517 -16.21 14.93 14.11
C SER A 517 -16.56 16.23 13.36
N ALA A 518 -17.85 16.46 13.11
CA ALA A 518 -18.32 17.70 12.49
C ALA A 518 -18.02 18.94 13.35
N SER A 519 -18.17 18.84 14.68
CA SER A 519 -17.90 19.94 15.61
C SER A 519 -16.41 20.29 15.66
N GLN A 520 -15.52 19.30 15.66
CA GLN A 520 -14.07 19.51 15.63
C GLN A 520 -13.61 20.24 14.38
N VAL A 521 -14.19 19.88 13.23
CA VAL A 521 -13.92 20.54 11.95
C VAL A 521 -14.49 21.95 11.92
N SER A 522 -15.72 22.12 12.41
CA SER A 522 -16.37 23.42 12.49
C SER A 522 -15.55 24.39 13.35
N LYS A 523 -15.03 23.94 14.50
CA LYS A 523 -14.10 24.70 15.33
C LYS A 523 -12.88 25.16 14.53
N LYS A 524 -12.24 24.27 13.77
CA LYS A 524 -11.06 24.62 12.94
C LYS A 524 -11.42 25.62 11.85
N LEU A 525 -12.54 25.42 11.17
CA LEU A 525 -13.02 26.34 10.12
C LEU A 525 -13.29 27.73 10.70
N ILE A 526 -13.93 27.82 11.86
CA ILE A 526 -14.19 29.08 12.56
C ILE A 526 -12.88 29.75 12.96
N LEU A 527 -11.92 29.01 13.54
CA LEU A 527 -10.61 29.56 13.90
C LEU A 527 -9.85 30.09 12.67
N LEU A 528 -9.92 29.39 11.54
CA LEU A 528 -9.32 29.83 10.28
C LEU A 528 -10.01 31.08 9.72
N ALA A 529 -11.33 31.12 9.75
CA ALA A 529 -12.10 32.28 9.33
C ALA A 529 -11.82 33.51 10.21
N LEU A 530 -11.72 33.31 11.53
CA LEU A 530 -11.35 34.35 12.50
C LEU A 530 -9.92 34.83 12.27
N GLY A 531 -8.94 33.92 12.08
CA GLY A 531 -7.56 34.30 11.79
C GLY A 531 -7.41 35.08 10.48
N LYS A 532 -8.25 34.79 9.46
CA LYS A 532 -8.28 35.56 8.22
C LYS A 532 -8.92 36.94 8.40
N LYS A 533 -9.97 37.05 9.22
CA LYS A 533 -10.68 38.30 9.49
C LYS A 533 -9.89 39.23 10.42
N TYR A 534 -9.16 38.65 11.38
CA TYR A 534 -8.38 39.35 12.40
C TYR A 534 -6.93 38.84 12.37
N PRO A 535 -6.10 39.27 11.41
CA PRO A 535 -4.72 38.82 11.30
C PRO A 535 -3.89 39.13 12.56
N ASP A 536 -4.23 40.20 13.26
CA ASP A 536 -3.60 40.58 14.54
C ASP A 536 -3.77 39.54 15.66
N TRP A 537 -4.77 38.65 15.55
CA TRP A 537 -5.03 37.61 16.54
C TRP A 537 -4.17 36.37 16.34
N VAL A 538 -3.50 36.22 15.19
CA VAL A 538 -2.58 35.11 14.95
C VAL A 538 -1.42 35.13 15.94
N ASP A 539 -1.02 36.33 16.36
CA ASP A 539 0.04 36.53 17.36
C ASP A 539 -0.49 36.59 18.79
N THR A 540 -1.79 36.39 19.05
CA THR A 540 -2.31 36.35 20.42
C THR A 540 -2.40 34.92 20.93
N GLU A 541 -1.65 34.62 21.99
CA GLU A 541 -1.73 33.35 22.71
C GLU A 541 -2.62 33.56 23.93
N LEU A 542 -3.55 32.63 24.16
CA LEU A 542 -4.43 32.66 25.32
C LEU A 542 -3.63 32.07 26.50
N GLU A 543 -2.95 32.92 27.27
CA GLU A 543 -2.30 32.49 28.49
C GLU A 543 -3.32 32.36 29.61
N ILE A 544 -3.36 31.18 30.21
CA ILE A 544 -4.08 30.93 31.46
C ILE A 544 -3.06 31.19 32.56
N GLN A 545 -3.21 32.31 33.28
CA GLN A 545 -2.37 32.61 34.44
C GLN A 545 -3.16 32.34 35.71
N ASP A 546 -2.51 31.68 36.67
CA ASP A 546 -3.06 31.52 38.01
C ASP A 546 -3.08 32.90 38.69
N GLY A 547 -4.28 33.41 38.95
CA GLY A 547 -4.42 34.64 39.72
C GLY A 547 -3.95 34.44 41.15
N PRO A 548 -3.38 35.47 41.81
CA PRO A 548 -2.83 35.40 43.18
C PRO A 548 -3.85 35.12 44.30
N GLY A 549 -5.04 34.59 43.97
CA GLY A 549 -6.09 34.19 44.92
C GLY A 549 -7.02 33.09 44.40
N GLY A 550 -6.62 32.33 43.38
CA GLY A 550 -7.36 31.15 42.91
C GLY A 550 -8.25 31.28 41.65
N PRO A 551 -8.72 32.46 41.18
CA PRO A 551 -9.42 32.51 39.90
C PRO A 551 -8.42 32.46 38.74
N LEU A 552 -8.68 31.57 37.78
CA LEU A 552 -7.95 31.51 36.51
C LEU A 552 -8.20 32.81 35.73
N ILE A 553 -7.14 33.57 35.47
CA ILE A 553 -7.23 34.80 34.67
C ILE A 553 -6.85 34.45 33.23
N TRP A 554 -7.79 34.66 32.31
CA TRP A 554 -7.57 34.50 30.88
C TRP A 554 -6.95 35.79 30.33
N LYS A 555 -5.63 35.81 30.14
CA LYS A 555 -4.93 36.95 29.56
C LYS A 555 -4.66 36.67 28.09
N ILE A 556 -5.25 37.47 27.20
CA ILE A 556 -4.89 37.48 25.78
C ILE A 556 -3.57 38.23 25.68
N VAL A 557 -2.45 37.51 25.64
CA VAL A 557 -1.12 38.10 25.50
C VAL A 557 -0.76 38.10 24.03
N ARG A 558 -0.56 39.29 23.46
CA ARG A 558 0.07 39.40 22.14
C ARG A 558 1.51 38.94 22.32
N ARG A 559 1.93 37.93 21.57
CA ARG A 559 3.30 37.44 21.44
C ARG A 559 4.11 38.54 20.78
N GLY A 560 4.35 39.62 21.53
CA GLY A 560 5.29 40.65 21.14
C GLY A 560 6.61 39.95 20.91
N HIS A 561 7.26 40.25 19.78
CA HIS A 561 8.68 39.96 19.65
C HIS A 561 9.32 40.52 20.91
N SER A 562 9.69 39.65 21.84
CA SER A 562 10.58 40.03 22.90
C SER A 562 11.81 40.51 22.14
N ASN A 563 11.99 41.83 22.10
CA ASN A 563 13.27 42.39 21.78
C ASN A 563 14.19 41.79 22.83
N ILE A 564 14.85 40.69 22.46
CA ILE A 564 16.00 40.15 23.14
C ILE A 564 17.04 41.26 22.99
N ASN A 565 16.92 42.29 23.81
CA ASN A 565 18.06 43.09 24.17
C ASN A 565 18.97 42.08 24.85
N PRO A 566 20.12 41.72 24.25
CA PRO A 566 21.05 40.81 24.90
C PRO A 566 21.31 41.37 26.31
N PRO A 567 21.23 40.54 27.36
CA PRO A 567 21.47 41.01 28.71
C PRO A 567 22.82 41.71 28.72
N GLY A 568 22.78 42.98 29.14
CA GLY A 568 23.87 43.93 28.99
C GLY A 568 25.20 43.32 29.40
N GLY A 569 26.20 43.52 28.54
CA GLY A 569 27.59 43.35 28.91
C GLY A 569 27.85 44.12 30.20
N ALA A 570 28.08 43.37 31.27
CA ALA A 570 28.58 43.89 32.52
C ALA A 570 29.90 44.62 32.22
N ALA A 571 29.88 45.93 32.40
CA ALA A 571 31.08 46.72 32.56
C ALA A 571 31.86 46.19 33.77
N THR A 572 32.88 45.38 33.52
CA THR A 572 33.90 45.05 34.52
C THR A 572 34.86 46.22 34.65
N GLY A 573 34.52 47.13 35.57
CA GLY A 573 35.48 48.03 36.17
C GLY A 573 36.35 47.28 37.19
N ASN A 574 37.67 47.39 36.96
CA ASN A 574 38.72 47.64 37.95
C ASN A 574 39.11 46.54 38.97
N THR A 575 40.37 46.08 38.91
CA THR A 575 41.32 45.93 40.04
C THR A 575 42.60 45.24 39.58
N GLY A 576 43.78 45.82 39.87
CA GLY A 576 45.06 45.10 39.73
C GLY A 576 46.31 45.93 39.48
N ALA A 577 46.55 46.99 40.27
CA ALA A 577 47.88 47.55 40.42
C ALA A 577 48.72 46.62 41.30
N ASN A 578 49.83 46.11 40.77
CA ASN A 578 50.91 45.49 41.55
C ASN A 578 52.18 46.33 41.40
N PRO A 579 52.89 46.66 42.49
CA PRO A 579 54.20 47.31 42.43
C PRO A 579 55.31 46.27 42.21
N VAL A 580 56.23 46.58 41.30
CA VAL A 580 57.50 45.87 41.12
C VAL A 580 58.57 46.55 41.99
N PRO A 581 59.38 45.81 42.77
CA PRO A 581 60.48 46.38 43.56
C PRO A 581 61.73 46.63 42.70
N GLY A 582 62.60 47.52 43.19
CA GLY A 582 63.58 48.24 42.39
C GLY A 582 64.87 47.51 42.00
N THR A 583 65.72 48.27 41.30
CA THR A 583 67.19 48.27 41.18
C THR A 583 67.45 49.19 39.97
N GLY A 584 68.22 50.28 40.01
CA GLY A 584 69.51 50.51 40.64
C GLY A 584 70.55 50.66 39.53
N ALA A 585 70.76 51.87 39.03
CA ALA A 585 71.98 52.42 38.39
C ALA A 585 71.74 53.87 37.96
#